data_AF-A0A3S0V8H2-F1
#
_entry.id   AF-A0A3S0V8H2-F1
#
_cell.length_a   1.000
_cell.length_b   1.000
_cell.length_c   1.000
_cell.angle_alpha   90.00
_cell.angle_beta   90.00
_cell.angle_gamma   90.00
#
_symmetry.space_group_name_H-M   'P 1'
#
loop_
_entity.id
_entity.type
_entity.pdbx_description
1 polymer ?
#
loop_
_entity_poly.entity_id
_entity_poly.type
_entity_poly.pdbx_seq_one_letter_code
_entity_poly.pdbx_strand_id
1 'polypeptide(L)'
;MDPRQPGLLAAPFSPRPVIEASYMDVLVREGLPTGTGFSLALPKGWALERTRPAVAPGPDAPIVSLARFYPGEPDALGAREDVELIVWAAFLPREIHGADWLRAWIASQGYRALESRQALSPTGIMGDTLAARRHNGGVRLHRLFTVKDGDLLFLIDGRIPQGPQTDHRAMQEIFLLAAMRFRLAEPTGQSFAEGFEWTELKGEATVRFRSSGLWTPRPAGDAPPGGAAALLDNGVGDAKLGTLVAVLGVAGDPVAELERTTLAKLANQDFVLSPERELMSEDRSEGRSVTVHRRAATRAGTPLVVLSALVTLATPGGTLPVCLMLVTPDEATAFEAWAINRRAFEIAVNSLQ
;
A
#
# COMPACT_ATOMS: atom_id res chain seq x y z
N MET A 1 18.49 10.29 -22.64
CA MET A 1 18.14 8.88 -22.31
C MET A 1 18.07 8.11 -23.61
N ASP A 2 18.75 6.97 -23.70
CA ASP A 2 18.61 6.07 -24.86
C ASP A 2 17.18 5.49 -24.86
N PRO A 3 16.35 5.70 -25.90
CA PRO A 3 15.00 5.16 -25.98
C PRO A 3 14.95 3.62 -25.92
N ARG A 4 16.11 2.96 -26.09
CA ARG A 4 16.26 1.51 -25.98
C ARG A 4 16.46 1.00 -24.55
N GLN A 5 16.82 1.87 -23.59
CA GLN A 5 16.88 1.45 -22.20
C GLN A 5 15.48 1.55 -21.57
N PRO A 6 14.95 0.45 -21.01
CA PRO A 6 13.62 0.45 -20.42
C PRO A 6 13.62 1.28 -19.13
N GLY A 7 12.92 2.41 -19.17
CA GLY A 7 12.61 3.25 -18.02
C GLY A 7 11.11 3.51 -17.90
N LEU A 8 10.62 3.69 -16.68
CA LEU A 8 9.20 3.84 -16.38
C LEU A 8 8.67 5.19 -16.88
N LEU A 9 7.73 5.18 -17.82
CA LEU A 9 7.18 6.41 -18.38
C LEU A 9 6.29 7.16 -17.36
N ALA A 10 6.64 8.39 -17.00
CA ALA A 10 5.94 9.21 -15.99
C ALA A 10 4.71 9.96 -16.53
N ALA A 11 4.76 10.36 -17.79
CA ALA A 11 3.74 11.16 -18.46
C ALA A 11 3.62 10.68 -19.91
N PRO A 12 2.45 10.85 -20.56
CA PRO A 12 2.29 10.49 -21.96
C PRO A 12 3.36 11.19 -22.82
N PHE A 13 3.90 10.44 -23.78
CA PHE A 13 4.81 10.94 -24.79
C PHE A 13 4.07 11.68 -25.92
N SER A 14 2.92 11.16 -26.33
CA SER A 14 2.11 11.68 -27.41
C SER A 14 1.37 12.96 -26.99
N PRO A 15 1.20 13.93 -27.92
CA PRO A 15 0.35 15.10 -27.67
C PRO A 15 -1.10 14.70 -27.41
N ARG A 16 -1.80 15.48 -26.58
CA ARG A 16 -3.21 15.24 -26.23
C ARG A 16 -4.14 14.99 -27.43
N PRO A 17 -4.08 15.75 -28.55
CA PRO A 17 -4.93 15.47 -29.71
C PRO A 17 -4.68 14.09 -30.34
N VAL A 18 -3.44 13.60 -30.31
CA VAL A 18 -3.09 12.26 -30.82
C VAL A 18 -3.67 11.19 -29.90
N ILE A 19 -3.61 11.40 -28.58
CA ILE A 19 -4.20 10.49 -27.59
C ILE A 19 -5.72 10.42 -27.78
N GLU A 20 -6.40 11.56 -27.88
CA GLU A 20 -7.87 11.61 -28.07
C GLU A 20 -8.29 10.97 -29.40
N ALA A 21 -7.47 11.09 -30.44
CA ALA A 21 -7.73 10.44 -31.72
C ALA A 21 -7.49 8.92 -31.70
N SER A 22 -6.53 8.45 -30.90
CA SER A 22 -6.03 7.06 -30.97
C SER A 22 -6.60 6.14 -29.89
N TYR A 23 -7.17 6.69 -28.81
CA TYR A 23 -7.65 5.92 -27.66
C TYR A 23 -9.17 6.06 -27.47
N MET A 24 -9.77 5.07 -26.82
CA MET A 24 -11.15 5.06 -26.37
C MET A 24 -11.25 4.54 -24.93
N ASP A 25 -12.25 4.99 -24.18
CA ASP A 25 -12.58 4.38 -22.89
C ASP A 25 -13.42 3.12 -23.13
N VAL A 26 -13.01 2.02 -22.51
CA VAL A 26 -13.73 0.74 -22.55
C VAL A 26 -14.26 0.43 -21.17
N LEU A 27 -15.57 0.25 -21.05
CA LEU A 27 -16.25 -0.20 -19.83
C LEU A 27 -16.40 -1.73 -19.85
N VAL A 28 -15.83 -2.40 -18.86
CA VAL A 28 -15.96 -3.85 -18.64
C VAL A 28 -16.75 -4.09 -17.37
N ARG A 29 -17.98 -4.57 -17.52
CA ARG A 29 -18.88 -4.93 -16.40
C ARG A 29 -19.61 -6.26 -16.60
N GLU A 30 -19.88 -6.60 -17.86
CA GLU A 30 -20.71 -7.75 -18.19
C GLU A 30 -19.92 -9.05 -18.03
N GLY A 31 -20.46 -9.97 -17.21
CA GLY A 31 -19.82 -11.27 -16.94
C GLY A 31 -18.70 -11.22 -15.91
N LEU A 32 -18.53 -10.09 -15.21
CA LEU A 32 -17.64 -9.96 -14.07
C LEU A 32 -18.41 -10.12 -12.75
N PRO A 33 -17.75 -10.58 -11.67
CA PRO A 33 -18.30 -10.54 -10.32
C PRO A 33 -18.71 -9.11 -9.92
N THR A 34 -19.72 -8.99 -9.05
CA THR A 34 -20.17 -7.70 -8.49
C THR A 34 -19.01 -6.93 -7.87
N GLY A 35 -18.98 -5.61 -8.06
CA GLY A 35 -17.92 -4.74 -7.53
C GLY A 35 -16.57 -4.82 -8.27
N THR A 36 -16.43 -5.70 -9.27
CA THR A 36 -15.17 -5.83 -10.05
C THR A 36 -15.22 -5.18 -11.43
N GLY A 37 -16.35 -4.55 -11.78
CA GLY A 37 -16.48 -3.80 -13.03
C GLY A 37 -15.56 -2.57 -13.05
N PHE A 38 -14.98 -2.26 -14.20
CA PHE A 38 -14.06 -1.13 -14.36
C PHE A 38 -14.13 -0.53 -15.76
N SER A 39 -13.61 0.68 -15.91
CA SER A 39 -13.31 1.31 -17.19
C SER A 39 -11.85 1.70 -17.26
N LEU A 40 -11.25 1.63 -18.45
CA LEU A 40 -9.89 2.10 -18.72
C LEU A 40 -9.75 2.56 -20.17
N ALA A 41 -8.69 3.31 -20.48
CA ALA A 41 -8.42 3.74 -21.85
C ALA A 41 -7.54 2.72 -22.59
N LEU A 42 -7.94 2.40 -23.82
CA LEU A 42 -7.19 1.52 -24.73
C LEU A 42 -7.07 2.14 -26.11
N PRO A 43 -6.06 1.76 -26.90
CA PRO A 43 -6.00 2.14 -28.30
C PRO A 43 -7.21 1.60 -29.06
N LYS A 44 -7.64 2.33 -30.09
CA LYS A 44 -8.66 1.86 -31.03
C LYS A 44 -8.17 0.59 -31.74
N GLY A 45 -9.09 -0.31 -32.06
CA GLY A 45 -8.78 -1.60 -32.67
C GLY A 45 -8.27 -2.68 -31.69
N TRP A 46 -8.25 -2.41 -30.38
CA TRP A 46 -8.00 -3.44 -29.37
C TRP A 46 -9.24 -4.29 -29.11
N ALA A 47 -9.06 -5.60 -29.02
CA ALA A 47 -10.06 -6.58 -28.64
C ALA A 47 -10.01 -6.88 -27.13
N LEU A 48 -11.16 -7.34 -26.62
CA LEU A 48 -11.33 -7.82 -25.25
C LEU A 48 -11.60 -9.33 -25.28
N GLU A 49 -10.69 -10.10 -24.69
CA GLU A 49 -10.94 -11.48 -24.29
C GLU A 49 -11.52 -11.48 -22.88
N ARG A 50 -12.80 -11.84 -22.77
CA ARG A 50 -13.48 -11.97 -21.48
C ARG A 50 -13.05 -13.28 -20.81
N THR A 51 -12.14 -13.19 -19.84
CA THR A 51 -11.86 -14.25 -18.88
C THR A 51 -13.04 -14.30 -17.91
N ARG A 52 -14.18 -14.90 -18.28
CA ARG A 52 -15.36 -15.05 -17.39
C ARG A 52 -14.92 -15.83 -16.15
N PRO A 53 -14.57 -15.18 -15.02
CA PRO A 53 -14.01 -15.92 -13.91
C PRO A 53 -15.16 -16.70 -13.26
N ALA A 54 -14.94 -17.98 -12.97
CA ALA A 54 -15.97 -18.85 -12.41
C ALA A 54 -16.39 -18.43 -10.99
N VAL A 55 -15.53 -17.69 -10.29
CA VAL A 55 -15.69 -17.26 -8.90
C VAL A 55 -15.17 -15.84 -8.72
N ALA A 56 -15.73 -15.12 -7.74
CA ALA A 56 -15.24 -13.83 -7.30
C ALA A 56 -13.85 -13.96 -6.63
N PRO A 57 -13.01 -12.91 -6.66
CA PRO A 57 -11.80 -12.89 -5.83
C PRO A 57 -12.19 -13.05 -4.35
N GLY A 58 -11.52 -13.96 -3.65
CA GLY A 58 -11.78 -14.26 -2.25
C GLY A 58 -10.78 -15.26 -1.69
N PRO A 59 -10.94 -15.75 -0.45
CA PRO A 59 -9.99 -16.67 0.18
C PRO A 59 -9.64 -17.91 -0.65
N ASP A 60 -10.62 -18.51 -1.32
CA ASP A 60 -10.44 -19.73 -2.13
C ASP A 60 -9.89 -19.46 -3.54
N ALA A 61 -10.02 -18.21 -4.02
CA ALA A 61 -9.52 -17.75 -5.31
C ALA A 61 -8.91 -16.34 -5.13
N PRO A 62 -7.73 -16.25 -4.48
CA PRO A 62 -7.21 -14.97 -4.00
C PRO A 62 -6.75 -14.04 -5.11
N ILE A 63 -6.54 -14.55 -6.33
CA ILE A 63 -6.22 -13.74 -7.51
C ILE A 63 -6.99 -14.31 -8.70
N VAL A 64 -7.75 -13.46 -9.39
CA VAL A 64 -8.51 -13.82 -10.59
C VAL A 64 -8.20 -12.87 -11.74
N SER A 65 -8.13 -13.39 -12.97
CA SER A 65 -8.05 -12.55 -14.17
C SER A 65 -9.45 -12.07 -14.54
N LEU A 66 -9.62 -10.75 -14.66
CA LEU A 66 -10.90 -10.14 -15.01
C LEU A 66 -11.03 -9.92 -16.52
N ALA A 67 -9.96 -9.44 -17.16
CA ALA A 67 -9.96 -9.17 -18.58
C ALA A 67 -8.55 -9.25 -19.17
N ARG A 68 -8.46 -9.73 -20.40
CA ARG A 68 -7.27 -9.58 -21.25
C ARG A 68 -7.62 -8.76 -22.47
N PHE A 69 -6.79 -7.79 -22.78
CA PHE A 69 -6.90 -6.95 -23.95
C PHE A 69 -5.65 -7.10 -24.82
N TYR A 70 -5.87 -7.10 -26.13
CA TYR A 70 -4.83 -7.30 -27.12
C TYR A 70 -5.23 -6.58 -28.41
N PRO A 71 -4.28 -6.22 -29.29
CA PRO A 71 -4.57 -5.70 -30.62
C PRO A 71 -5.43 -6.69 -31.42
N GLY A 72 -6.68 -6.31 -31.73
CA GLY A 72 -7.63 -7.14 -32.48
C GLY A 72 -7.61 -6.86 -33.99
N GLU A 73 -7.13 -5.69 -34.38
CA GLU A 73 -6.97 -5.26 -35.77
C GLU A 73 -5.48 -5.22 -36.17
N PRO A 74 -5.11 -5.54 -37.43
CA PRO A 74 -3.71 -5.56 -37.88
C PRO A 74 -2.97 -4.23 -37.73
N ASP A 75 -3.70 -3.11 -37.83
CA ASP A 75 -3.15 -1.75 -37.77
C ASP A 75 -3.32 -1.10 -36.40
N ALA A 76 -3.87 -1.83 -35.41
CA ALA A 76 -4.00 -1.31 -34.05
C ALA A 76 -2.62 -1.06 -33.42
N LEU A 77 -2.53 -0.01 -32.60
CA LEU A 77 -1.28 0.32 -31.89
C LEU A 77 -0.84 -0.87 -31.02
N GLY A 78 0.39 -1.35 -31.21
CA GLY A 78 0.94 -2.52 -30.51
C GLY A 78 0.71 -3.87 -31.20
N ALA A 79 0.02 -3.91 -32.36
CA ALA A 79 -0.25 -5.16 -33.10
C ALA A 79 1.01 -5.86 -33.60
N ARG A 80 2.04 -5.10 -34.01
CA ARG A 80 3.31 -5.67 -34.51
C ARG A 80 4.16 -6.25 -33.39
N GLU A 81 4.00 -5.72 -32.19
CA GLU A 81 4.81 -6.01 -31.03
C GLU A 81 4.19 -7.06 -30.11
N ASP A 82 3.01 -7.63 -30.43
CA ASP A 82 2.31 -8.63 -29.60
C ASP A 82 2.12 -8.16 -28.13
N VAL A 83 1.64 -6.92 -28.00
CA VAL A 83 1.41 -6.25 -26.71
C VAL A 83 0.10 -6.71 -26.10
N GLU A 84 0.06 -6.84 -24.77
CA GLU A 84 -1.15 -7.26 -24.06
C GLU A 84 -1.34 -6.41 -22.81
N LEU A 85 -2.59 -6.24 -22.39
CA LEU A 85 -2.94 -5.71 -21.07
C LEU A 85 -3.85 -6.72 -20.38
N ILE A 86 -3.52 -7.06 -19.13
CA ILE A 86 -4.37 -7.93 -18.31
C ILE A 86 -4.73 -7.19 -17.03
N VAL A 87 -6.01 -7.20 -16.69
CA VAL A 87 -6.51 -6.72 -15.40
C VAL A 87 -6.79 -7.93 -14.52
N TRP A 88 -6.16 -7.95 -13.35
CA TRP A 88 -6.39 -8.93 -12.30
C TRP A 88 -7.09 -8.25 -11.13
N ALA A 89 -7.85 -9.02 -10.36
CA ALA A 89 -8.27 -8.66 -9.02
C ALA A 89 -7.67 -9.64 -8.01
N ALA A 90 -7.12 -9.09 -6.94
CA ALA A 90 -6.56 -9.82 -5.81
C ALA A 90 -7.37 -9.51 -4.55
N PHE A 91 -7.74 -10.55 -3.81
CA PHE A 91 -8.32 -10.42 -2.48
C PHE A 91 -7.21 -10.13 -1.45
N LEU A 92 -7.46 -9.14 -0.60
CA LEU A 92 -6.58 -8.73 0.48
C LEU A 92 -7.21 -9.16 1.82
N PRO A 93 -6.71 -10.23 2.46
CA PRO A 93 -7.21 -10.64 3.77
C PRO A 93 -6.77 -9.68 4.88
N ARG A 94 -5.76 -8.84 4.61
CA ARG A 94 -5.16 -7.90 5.55
C ARG A 94 -4.94 -6.55 4.90
N GLU A 95 -5.05 -5.50 5.69
CA GLU A 95 -4.77 -4.14 5.23
C GLU A 95 -3.28 -3.93 4.93
N ILE A 96 -2.97 -3.64 3.67
CA ILE A 96 -1.63 -3.35 3.15
C ILE A 96 -1.69 -2.26 2.08
N HIS A 97 -0.59 -1.53 1.89
CA HIS A 97 -0.42 -0.63 0.73
C HIS A 97 -0.36 -1.42 -0.58
N GLY A 98 -0.93 -0.88 -1.65
CA GLY A 98 -0.84 -1.49 -2.98
C GLY A 98 0.60 -1.61 -3.48
N ALA A 99 1.46 -0.63 -3.16
CA ALA A 99 2.88 -0.67 -3.49
C ALA A 99 3.65 -1.81 -2.77
N ASP A 100 3.34 -2.05 -1.50
CA ASP A 100 3.97 -3.14 -0.74
C ASP A 100 3.48 -4.51 -1.20
N TRP A 101 2.18 -4.64 -1.45
CA TRP A 101 1.62 -5.85 -2.06
C TRP A 101 2.27 -6.13 -3.42
N LEU A 102 2.40 -5.11 -4.29
CA LEU A 102 3.03 -5.26 -5.59
C LEU A 102 4.48 -5.72 -5.48
N ARG A 103 5.24 -5.15 -4.53
CA ARG A 103 6.63 -5.56 -4.26
C ARG A 103 6.72 -7.03 -3.85
N ALA A 104 5.90 -7.47 -2.90
CA ALA A 104 5.83 -8.89 -2.50
C ALA A 104 5.45 -9.78 -3.68
N TRP A 105 4.43 -9.38 -4.44
CA TRP A 105 3.93 -10.15 -5.57
C TRP A 105 4.99 -10.31 -6.67
N ILE A 106 5.64 -9.21 -7.08
CA ILE A 106 6.75 -9.21 -8.05
C ILE A 106 7.86 -10.19 -7.64
N ALA A 107 8.29 -10.13 -6.37
CA ALA A 107 9.31 -11.03 -5.84
C ALA A 107 8.85 -12.49 -5.88
N SER A 108 7.63 -12.78 -5.42
CA SER A 108 7.06 -14.13 -5.39
C SER A 108 6.91 -14.76 -6.78
N GLN A 109 6.69 -13.92 -7.80
CA GLN A 109 6.48 -14.36 -9.17
C GLN A 109 7.77 -14.39 -10.01
N GLY A 110 8.93 -14.10 -9.41
CA GLY A 110 10.23 -14.15 -10.07
C GLY A 110 10.44 -13.04 -11.11
N TYR A 111 9.76 -11.91 -10.95
CA TYR A 111 10.04 -10.72 -11.75
C TYR A 111 11.32 -10.04 -11.26
N ARG A 112 12.05 -9.44 -12.19
CA ARG A 112 13.13 -8.49 -11.87
C ARG A 112 12.58 -7.08 -12.00
N ALA A 113 12.39 -6.38 -10.87
CA ALA A 113 12.05 -4.96 -10.88
C ALA A 113 13.17 -4.15 -11.57
N LEU A 114 12.79 -3.23 -12.45
CA LEU A 114 13.70 -2.32 -13.15
C LEU A 114 13.60 -0.91 -12.59
N GLU A 115 12.38 -0.42 -12.43
CA GLU A 115 12.08 0.88 -11.86
C GLU A 115 10.72 0.82 -11.16
N SER A 116 10.55 1.55 -10.07
CA SER A 116 9.28 1.60 -9.33
C SER A 116 8.98 3.01 -8.86
N ARG A 117 7.69 3.35 -8.85
CA ARG A 117 7.15 4.59 -8.31
C ARG A 117 5.98 4.29 -7.40
N GLN A 118 5.71 5.25 -6.54
CA GLN A 118 4.62 5.22 -5.60
C GLN A 118 3.71 6.42 -5.87
N ALA A 119 2.40 6.19 -5.79
CA ALA A 119 1.39 7.22 -5.92
C ALA A 119 0.48 7.22 -4.68
N LEU A 120 0.28 8.39 -4.08
CA LEU A 120 -0.64 8.55 -2.96
C LEU A 120 -2.09 8.40 -3.44
N SER A 121 -2.92 7.71 -2.65
CA SER A 121 -4.35 7.60 -2.87
C SER A 121 -5.10 7.59 -1.53
N PRO A 122 -6.42 7.82 -1.51
CA PRO A 122 -7.22 7.74 -0.28
C PRO A 122 -7.14 6.38 0.43
N THR A 123 -6.91 5.29 -0.30
CA THR A 123 -6.85 3.92 0.24
C THR A 123 -5.43 3.45 0.56
N GLY A 124 -4.42 4.33 0.42
CA GLY A 124 -3.01 4.05 0.69
C GLY A 124 -2.10 4.38 -0.48
N ILE A 125 -0.87 3.86 -0.44
CA ILE A 125 0.15 4.07 -1.47
C ILE A 125 0.02 3.00 -2.54
N MET A 126 -0.26 3.41 -3.77
CA MET A 126 -0.32 2.55 -4.94
C MET A 126 1.07 2.40 -5.57
N GLY A 127 1.38 1.21 -6.08
CA GLY A 127 2.62 0.93 -6.81
C GLY A 127 2.44 1.02 -8.33
N ASP A 128 3.45 1.58 -9.00
CA ASP A 128 3.68 1.55 -10.45
C ASP A 128 5.10 1.04 -10.71
N THR A 129 5.22 -0.19 -11.21
CA THR A 129 6.52 -0.84 -11.38
C THR A 129 6.73 -1.31 -12.81
N LEU A 130 7.88 -0.94 -13.37
CA LEU A 130 8.41 -1.57 -14.56
C LEU A 130 9.27 -2.76 -14.14
N ALA A 131 8.95 -3.95 -14.65
CA ALA A 131 9.66 -5.19 -14.33
C ALA A 131 9.95 -6.01 -15.61
N ALA A 132 10.88 -6.96 -15.51
CA ALA A 132 11.18 -7.91 -16.57
C ALA A 132 10.96 -9.35 -16.07
N ARG A 133 10.38 -10.20 -16.92
CA ARG A 133 10.23 -11.64 -16.65
C ARG A 133 10.43 -12.45 -17.93
N ARG A 134 10.99 -13.65 -17.80
CA ARG A 134 11.07 -14.60 -18.92
C ARG A 134 9.73 -15.33 -19.06
N HIS A 135 9.19 -15.35 -20.27
CA HIS A 135 7.97 -16.07 -20.63
C HIS A 135 8.18 -16.78 -21.98
N ASN A 136 7.87 -18.08 -22.05
CA ASN A 136 7.96 -18.90 -23.27
C ASN A 136 9.27 -18.71 -24.08
N GLY A 137 10.42 -18.67 -23.39
CA GLY A 137 11.74 -18.52 -24.01
C GLY A 137 12.16 -17.08 -24.35
N GLY A 138 11.27 -16.10 -24.28
CA GLY A 138 11.56 -14.67 -24.47
C GLY A 138 11.58 -13.89 -23.16
N VAL A 139 12.19 -12.70 -23.16
CA VAL A 139 12.03 -11.73 -22.06
C VAL A 139 10.87 -10.80 -22.42
N ARG A 140 9.96 -10.58 -21.48
CA ARG A 140 8.92 -9.57 -21.56
C ARG A 140 9.14 -8.50 -20.50
N LEU A 141 8.89 -7.25 -20.88
CA LEU A 141 8.74 -6.13 -19.96
C LEU A 141 7.28 -6.05 -19.51
N HIS A 142 7.10 -5.69 -18.26
CA HIS A 142 5.82 -5.57 -17.60
C HIS A 142 5.72 -4.19 -16.96
N ARG A 143 4.65 -3.44 -17.24
CA ARG A 143 4.26 -2.29 -16.42
C ARG A 143 3.09 -2.72 -15.55
N LEU A 144 3.32 -2.71 -14.25
CA LEU A 144 2.41 -3.23 -13.24
C LEU A 144 1.91 -2.05 -12.39
N PHE A 145 0.61 -1.79 -12.42
CA PHE A 145 -0.01 -0.72 -11.62
C PHE A 145 -1.08 -1.29 -10.69
N THR A 146 -1.16 -0.78 -9.47
CA THR A 146 -2.14 -1.22 -8.48
C THR A 146 -3.20 -0.14 -8.21
N VAL A 147 -4.44 -0.57 -8.04
CA VAL A 147 -5.57 0.25 -7.58
C VAL A 147 -6.30 -0.52 -6.50
N LYS A 148 -6.61 0.10 -5.37
CA LYS A 148 -7.23 -0.58 -4.22
C LYS A 148 -8.59 -0.01 -3.90
N ASP A 149 -9.55 -0.89 -3.62
CA ASP A 149 -10.90 -0.58 -3.16
C ASP A 149 -11.36 -1.65 -2.17
N GLY A 150 -11.52 -1.28 -0.89
CA GLY A 150 -11.82 -2.23 0.18
C GLY A 150 -10.80 -3.37 0.29
N ASP A 151 -11.32 -4.59 0.29
CA ASP A 151 -10.60 -5.86 0.33
C ASP A 151 -10.11 -6.34 -1.04
N LEU A 152 -10.30 -5.53 -2.10
CA LEU A 152 -9.82 -5.84 -3.43
C LEU A 152 -8.67 -4.92 -3.85
N LEU A 153 -7.68 -5.53 -4.49
CA LEU A 153 -6.61 -4.85 -5.19
C LEU A 153 -6.62 -5.27 -6.66
N PHE A 154 -6.79 -4.29 -7.53
CA PHE A 154 -6.72 -4.44 -8.97
C PHE A 154 -5.27 -4.27 -9.42
N LEU A 155 -4.76 -5.23 -10.18
CA LEU A 155 -3.44 -5.18 -10.81
C LEU A 155 -3.62 -5.05 -12.32
N ILE A 156 -3.16 -3.93 -12.88
CA ILE A 156 -3.11 -3.69 -14.32
C ILE A 156 -1.70 -4.06 -14.80
N ASP A 157 -1.61 -5.17 -15.53
CA ASP A 157 -0.37 -5.77 -16.04
C ASP A 157 -0.29 -5.59 -17.56
N GLY A 158 0.46 -4.57 -17.98
CA GLY A 158 0.80 -4.34 -19.38
C GLY A 158 2.07 -5.08 -19.78
N ARG A 159 2.02 -5.89 -20.83
CA ARG A 159 3.10 -6.79 -21.26
C ARG A 159 3.64 -6.41 -22.64
N ILE A 160 4.96 -6.30 -22.74
CA ILE A 160 5.67 -5.93 -23.98
C ILE A 160 6.78 -6.95 -24.22
N PRO A 161 6.83 -7.64 -25.37
CA PRO A 161 8.01 -8.38 -25.80
C PRO A 161 9.26 -7.50 -25.82
N GLN A 162 10.35 -8.00 -25.23
CA GLN A 162 11.63 -7.34 -25.28
C GLN A 162 12.40 -7.78 -26.53
N GLY A 163 12.32 -6.96 -27.59
CA GLY A 163 13.00 -7.19 -28.86
C GLY A 163 13.82 -5.97 -29.29
N PRO A 164 14.81 -6.14 -30.19
CA PRO A 164 15.70 -5.06 -30.64
C PRO A 164 14.98 -3.94 -31.40
N GLN A 165 13.76 -4.18 -31.88
CA GLN A 165 12.95 -3.20 -32.62
C GLN A 165 11.78 -2.64 -31.80
N THR A 166 11.61 -3.07 -30.54
CA THR A 166 10.48 -2.62 -29.73
C THR A 166 10.70 -1.20 -29.23
N ASP A 167 9.81 -0.27 -29.58
CA ASP A 167 9.77 1.05 -28.95
C ASP A 167 9.10 0.95 -27.57
N HIS A 168 9.91 0.69 -26.55
CA HIS A 168 9.44 0.55 -25.18
C HIS A 168 8.75 1.79 -24.63
N ARG A 169 9.07 2.98 -25.15
CA ARG A 169 8.43 4.22 -24.70
C ARG A 169 7.02 4.34 -25.26
N ALA A 170 6.88 4.13 -26.57
CA ALA A 170 5.57 4.14 -27.22
C ALA A 170 4.64 3.05 -26.65
N MET A 171 5.16 1.85 -26.43
CA MET A 171 4.36 0.74 -25.89
C MET A 171 3.96 0.96 -24.43
N GLN A 172 4.83 1.57 -23.60
CA GLN A 172 4.48 1.91 -22.21
C GLN A 172 3.40 2.99 -22.10
N GLU A 173 3.23 3.86 -23.11
CA GLU A 173 2.16 4.87 -23.11
C GLU A 173 0.77 4.24 -23.08
N ILE A 174 0.60 3.11 -23.77
CA ILE A 174 -0.66 2.34 -23.78
C ILE A 174 -1.08 2.03 -22.34
N PHE A 175 -0.15 1.49 -21.55
CA PHE A 175 -0.40 1.07 -20.18
C PHE A 175 -0.46 2.24 -19.19
N LEU A 176 0.31 3.30 -19.44
CA LEU A 176 0.19 4.54 -18.69
C LEU A 176 -1.24 5.10 -18.79
N LEU A 177 -1.76 5.21 -20.02
CA LEU A 177 -3.09 5.76 -20.26
C LEU A 177 -4.18 4.85 -19.69
N ALA A 178 -4.03 3.54 -19.80
CA ALA A 178 -4.91 2.58 -19.15
C ALA A 178 -4.94 2.78 -17.63
N ALA A 179 -3.76 2.90 -16.98
CA ALA A 179 -3.66 3.13 -15.53
C ALA A 179 -4.23 4.50 -15.11
N MET A 180 -3.86 5.59 -15.81
CA MET A 180 -4.33 6.95 -15.51
C MET A 180 -5.85 7.08 -15.61
N ARG A 181 -6.47 6.36 -16.55
CA ARG A 181 -7.92 6.38 -16.82
C ARG A 181 -8.65 5.18 -16.22
N PHE A 182 -7.98 4.37 -15.41
CA PHE A 182 -8.63 3.26 -14.71
C PHE A 182 -9.61 3.80 -13.66
N ARG A 183 -10.86 3.38 -13.73
CA ARG A 183 -11.92 3.71 -12.76
C ARG A 183 -12.75 2.48 -12.49
N LEU A 184 -13.15 2.27 -11.24
CA LEU A 184 -14.13 1.25 -10.91
C LEU A 184 -15.51 1.73 -11.37
N ALA A 185 -16.28 0.81 -11.95
CA ALA A 185 -17.66 1.07 -12.34
C ALA A 185 -18.56 1.24 -11.12
N GLU A 186 -18.26 0.47 -10.06
CA GLU A 186 -19.03 0.40 -8.81
C GLU A 186 -18.05 0.38 -7.62
N PRO A 187 -17.37 1.49 -7.31
CA PRO A 187 -16.47 1.54 -6.17
C PRO A 187 -17.24 1.29 -4.87
N THR A 188 -16.70 0.42 -4.00
CA THR A 188 -17.33 0.06 -2.72
C THR A 188 -17.37 1.24 -1.75
N GLY A 189 -16.42 2.18 -1.90
CA GLY A 189 -16.21 3.28 -0.96
C GLY A 189 -15.56 2.84 0.36
N GLN A 190 -15.21 1.56 0.50
CA GLN A 190 -14.53 1.04 1.66
C GLN A 190 -13.05 1.46 1.62
N SER A 191 -12.58 2.05 2.73
CA SER A 191 -11.22 2.57 2.79
C SER A 191 -10.15 1.50 3.02
N PHE A 192 -10.52 0.38 3.65
CA PHE A 192 -9.60 -0.64 4.15
C PHE A 192 -10.08 -2.05 3.79
N ALA A 193 -9.12 -2.97 3.70
CA ALA A 193 -9.34 -4.38 3.40
C ALA A 193 -9.85 -5.20 4.60
N GLU A 194 -9.64 -4.69 5.81
CA GLU A 194 -10.15 -5.28 7.06
C GLU A 194 -10.87 -4.21 7.89
N GLY A 195 -11.62 -4.64 8.90
CA GLY A 195 -12.31 -3.71 9.80
C GLY A 195 -11.31 -2.88 10.62
N PHE A 196 -11.55 -1.57 10.71
CA PHE A 196 -10.84 -0.67 11.63
C PHE A 196 -11.83 -0.01 12.59
N GLU A 197 -11.60 -0.19 13.88
CA GLU A 197 -12.45 0.28 14.96
C GLU A 197 -11.79 1.44 15.71
N TRP A 198 -12.61 2.27 16.36
CA TRP A 198 -12.09 3.33 17.22
C TRP A 198 -11.61 2.76 18.55
N THR A 199 -10.33 2.93 18.84
CA THR A 199 -9.73 2.72 20.15
C THR A 199 -9.64 4.04 20.89
N GLU A 200 -10.15 4.09 22.11
CA GLU A 200 -10.17 5.28 22.97
C GLU A 200 -9.10 5.17 24.07
N LEU A 201 -8.33 6.25 24.27
CA LEU A 201 -7.48 6.43 25.45
C LEU A 201 -8.18 7.39 26.40
N LYS A 202 -8.61 6.89 27.57
CA LYS A 202 -9.41 7.63 28.55
C LYS A 202 -8.56 8.02 29.76
N GLY A 203 -7.90 9.18 29.67
CA GLY A 203 -7.26 9.84 30.82
C GLY A 203 -8.15 10.98 31.34
N GLU A 204 -7.54 12.04 31.85
CA GLU A 204 -8.23 13.32 32.14
C GLU A 204 -8.83 13.94 30.87
N ALA A 205 -8.18 13.71 29.73
CA ALA A 205 -8.73 13.94 28.41
C ALA A 205 -8.98 12.61 27.68
N THR A 206 -9.79 12.64 26.63
CA THR A 206 -10.01 11.48 25.76
C THR A 206 -9.49 11.79 24.37
N VAL A 207 -8.66 10.89 23.84
CA VAL A 207 -8.28 10.86 22.42
C VAL A 207 -8.66 9.51 21.84
N ARG A 208 -8.83 9.45 20.52
CA ARG A 208 -9.14 8.19 19.84
C ARG A 208 -8.41 8.06 18.51
N PHE A 209 -8.10 6.82 18.15
CA PHE A 209 -7.49 6.47 16.87
C PHE A 209 -8.12 5.19 16.33
N ARG A 210 -7.99 4.95 15.03
CA ARG A 210 -8.43 3.71 14.41
C ARG A 210 -7.36 2.64 14.53
N SER A 211 -7.75 1.46 15.01
CA SER A 211 -6.93 0.25 15.04
C SER A 211 -7.64 -0.87 14.29
N SER A 212 -6.87 -1.79 13.72
CA SER A 212 -7.43 -2.97 13.07
C SER A 212 -8.20 -3.82 14.07
N GLY A 213 -9.40 -4.27 13.69
CA GLY A 213 -10.23 -5.17 14.48
C GLY A 213 -9.65 -6.59 14.59
N LEU A 214 -8.58 -6.89 13.84
CA LEU A 214 -7.84 -8.15 13.97
C LEU A 214 -6.72 -8.08 15.02
N TRP A 215 -6.47 -6.91 15.60
CA TRP A 215 -5.48 -6.74 16.66
C TRP A 215 -6.12 -6.98 18.02
N THR A 216 -5.47 -7.78 18.86
CA THR A 216 -6.03 -8.17 20.15
C THR A 216 -5.58 -7.19 21.24
N PRO A 217 -6.50 -6.56 21.98
CA PRO A 217 -6.15 -5.75 23.14
C PRO A 217 -5.50 -6.60 24.23
N ARG A 218 -4.45 -6.06 24.83
CA ARG A 218 -3.80 -6.62 26.02
C ARG A 218 -3.91 -5.60 27.15
N PRO A 219 -4.03 -6.03 28.43
CA PRO A 219 -3.97 -5.10 29.55
C PRO A 219 -2.76 -4.19 29.41
N ALA A 220 -3.02 -2.89 29.37
CA ALA A 220 -1.95 -1.92 29.43
C ALA A 220 -1.27 -2.03 30.79
N GLY A 221 0.06 -1.90 30.82
CA GLY A 221 0.79 -1.71 32.08
C GLY A 221 0.55 -0.31 32.62
N ASP A 222 1.56 0.27 33.28
CA ASP A 222 1.42 1.61 33.84
C ASP A 222 1.20 2.69 32.77
N ALA A 223 0.23 3.57 33.00
CA ALA A 223 0.03 4.83 32.28
C ALA A 223 0.66 6.00 33.06
N PRO A 224 1.03 7.11 32.41
CA PRO A 224 1.42 8.32 33.14
C PRO A 224 0.25 8.82 34.02
N PRO A 225 0.52 9.49 35.16
CA PRO A 225 -0.54 10.07 36.00
C PRO A 225 -1.47 10.98 35.20
N GLY A 226 -2.79 10.79 35.35
CA GLY A 226 -3.80 11.53 34.58
C GLY A 226 -3.90 11.18 33.09
N GLY A 227 -3.01 10.31 32.59
CA GLY A 227 -3.01 9.83 31.21
C GLY A 227 -3.66 8.46 31.05
N ALA A 228 -3.45 7.85 29.88
CA ALA A 228 -3.95 6.53 29.55
C ALA A 228 -2.98 5.78 28.63
N ALA A 229 -3.07 4.45 28.62
CA ALA A 229 -2.29 3.63 27.72
C ALA A 229 -3.13 2.48 27.15
N ALA A 230 -2.84 2.08 25.92
CA ALA A 230 -3.38 0.88 25.29
C ALA A 230 -2.26 0.07 24.64
N LEU A 231 -2.39 -1.25 24.69
CA LEU A 231 -1.49 -2.18 24.02
C LEU A 231 -2.34 -3.10 23.14
N LEU A 232 -1.98 -3.17 21.86
CA LEU A 232 -2.66 -3.96 20.84
C LEU A 232 -1.63 -4.86 20.18
N ASP A 233 -1.87 -6.17 20.18
CA ASP A 233 -0.96 -7.15 19.62
C ASP A 233 -1.51 -7.70 18.29
N ASN A 234 -0.69 -7.70 17.24
CA ASN A 234 -0.97 -8.42 15.99
C ASN A 234 -0.32 -9.80 16.09
N GLY A 235 -1.10 -10.86 15.90
CA GLY A 235 -0.60 -12.23 15.97
C GLY A 235 -1.39 -13.18 15.08
N VAL A 236 -0.77 -14.32 14.79
CA VAL A 236 -1.42 -15.46 14.12
C VAL A 236 -1.13 -16.70 14.97
N GLY A 237 -2.17 -17.27 15.58
CA GLY A 237 -1.99 -18.28 16.63
C GLY A 237 -1.14 -17.72 17.77
N ASP A 238 -0.10 -18.45 18.16
CA ASP A 238 0.82 -18.04 19.23
C ASP A 238 1.93 -17.08 18.76
N ALA A 239 2.07 -16.86 17.45
CA ALA A 239 3.13 -16.03 16.90
C ALA A 239 2.78 -14.54 17.01
N LYS A 240 3.58 -13.78 17.76
CA LYS A 240 3.47 -12.33 17.85
C LYS A 240 4.16 -11.66 16.66
N LEU A 241 3.37 -11.09 15.75
CA LEU A 241 3.85 -10.45 14.53
C LEU A 241 4.00 -8.93 14.68
N GLY A 242 3.41 -8.30 15.69
CA GLY A 242 3.56 -6.87 15.95
C GLY A 242 2.93 -6.43 17.27
N THR A 243 3.31 -5.25 17.76
CA THR A 243 2.73 -4.61 18.96
C THR A 243 2.59 -3.12 18.74
N LEU A 244 1.39 -2.57 18.94
CA LEU A 244 1.14 -1.14 18.97
C LEU A 244 0.94 -0.75 20.43
N VAL A 245 1.76 0.19 20.89
CA VAL A 245 1.65 0.83 22.19
C VAL A 245 1.16 2.25 21.95
N ALA A 246 0.09 2.63 22.61
CA ALA A 246 -0.46 3.98 22.55
C ALA A 246 -0.45 4.58 23.96
N VAL A 247 0.07 5.79 24.11
CA VAL A 247 0.18 6.49 25.40
C VAL A 247 -0.31 7.92 25.24
N LEU A 248 -1.27 8.31 26.07
CA LEU A 248 -1.77 9.66 26.23
C LEU A 248 -1.15 10.26 27.51
N GLY A 249 -0.52 11.43 27.40
CA GLY A 249 -0.09 12.25 28.55
C GLY A 249 -1.15 13.28 28.96
N VAL A 250 -0.81 14.14 29.92
CA VAL A 250 -1.69 15.25 30.33
C VAL A 250 -1.38 16.54 29.58
N ALA A 251 -2.30 17.50 29.62
CA ALA A 251 -2.15 18.76 28.91
C ALA A 251 -0.88 19.51 29.37
N GLY A 252 -0.05 19.90 28.41
CA GLY A 252 1.22 20.61 28.66
C GLY A 252 2.44 19.71 28.87
N ASP A 253 2.28 18.38 28.96
CA ASP A 253 3.41 17.46 29.07
C ASP A 253 4.27 17.45 27.77
N PRO A 254 5.60 17.30 27.88
CA PRO A 254 6.45 17.11 26.71
C PRO A 254 6.21 15.73 26.07
N VAL A 255 5.77 15.67 24.82
CA VAL A 255 5.57 14.40 24.09
C VAL A 255 6.84 13.53 23.99
N ALA A 256 8.02 14.17 23.97
CA ALA A 256 9.30 13.48 23.97
C ALA A 256 9.54 12.64 25.25
N GLU A 257 8.95 13.06 26.37
CA GLU A 257 9.06 12.35 27.65
C GLU A 257 8.23 11.06 27.66
N LEU A 258 7.07 11.07 27.00
CA LEU A 258 6.24 9.88 26.79
C LEU A 258 6.99 8.83 25.98
N GLU A 259 7.64 9.24 24.88
CA GLU A 259 8.46 8.34 24.08
C GLU A 259 9.62 7.78 24.88
N ARG A 260 10.39 8.65 25.55
CA ARG A 260 11.55 8.25 26.36
C ARG A 260 11.17 7.20 27.41
N THR A 261 10.07 7.43 28.12
CA THR A 261 9.56 6.49 29.13
C THR A 261 9.08 5.18 28.50
N THR A 262 8.42 5.24 27.35
CA THR A 262 7.94 4.04 26.64
C THR A 262 9.10 3.21 26.10
N LEU A 263 10.14 3.84 25.54
CA LEU A 263 11.37 3.17 25.11
C LEU A 263 12.12 2.54 26.29
N ALA A 264 12.18 3.23 27.44
CA ALA A 264 12.79 2.67 28.65
C ALA A 264 12.03 1.42 29.14
N LYS A 265 10.69 1.40 29.06
CA LYS A 265 9.89 0.21 29.37
C LYS A 265 10.16 -0.94 28.41
N LEU A 266 10.37 -0.67 27.12
CA LEU A 266 10.81 -1.71 26.17
C LEU A 266 12.21 -2.22 26.52
N ALA A 267 13.16 -1.35 26.86
CA ALA A 267 14.49 -1.77 27.28
C ALA A 267 14.45 -2.71 28.51
N ASN A 268 13.55 -2.45 29.45
CA ASN A 268 13.30 -3.32 30.61
C ASN A 268 12.60 -4.66 30.26
N GLN A 269 12.18 -4.86 29.02
CA GLN A 269 11.59 -6.09 28.48
C GLN A 269 12.54 -6.81 27.51
N ASP A 270 13.84 -6.64 27.73
CA ASP A 270 14.94 -7.25 26.96
C ASP A 270 15.07 -6.78 25.50
N PHE A 271 14.51 -5.61 25.17
CA PHE A 271 14.75 -4.98 23.89
C PHE A 271 16.06 -4.19 23.92
N VAL A 272 16.96 -4.46 22.97
CA VAL A 272 18.15 -3.65 22.74
C VAL A 272 17.84 -2.67 21.61
N LEU A 273 17.76 -1.39 21.95
CA LEU A 273 17.42 -0.30 21.03
C LEU A 273 18.69 0.34 20.48
N SER A 274 18.80 0.51 19.16
CA SER A 274 19.87 1.32 18.54
C SER A 274 19.80 2.75 19.07
N PRO A 275 20.92 3.45 19.36
CA PRO A 275 20.91 4.86 19.72
C PRO A 275 20.49 5.77 18.55
N GLU A 276 20.68 5.31 17.32
CA GLU A 276 20.33 6.05 16.11
C GLU A 276 18.81 6.16 15.93
N ARG A 277 18.37 7.35 15.53
CA ARG A 277 16.96 7.67 15.29
C ARG A 277 16.84 8.34 13.94
N GLU A 278 16.08 7.72 13.04
CA GLU A 278 15.81 8.23 11.70
C GLU A 278 14.47 8.98 11.70
N LEU A 279 14.43 10.21 11.21
CA LEU A 279 13.18 10.93 10.96
C LEU A 279 12.55 10.41 9.67
N MET A 280 11.36 9.82 9.77
CA MET A 280 10.64 9.25 8.61
C MET A 280 9.70 10.26 7.98
N SER A 281 8.96 11.01 8.80
CA SER A 281 8.01 12.03 8.34
C SER A 281 7.73 13.06 9.42
N GLU A 282 7.37 14.26 8.98
CA GLU A 282 6.87 15.33 9.83
C GLU A 282 5.65 15.96 9.16
N ASP A 283 4.58 16.16 9.93
CA ASP A 283 3.39 16.89 9.52
C ASP A 283 3.03 17.94 10.58
N ARG A 284 2.73 19.14 10.13
CA ARG A 284 2.29 20.26 10.97
C ARG A 284 1.07 20.88 10.30
N SER A 285 -0.10 20.51 10.80
CA SER A 285 -1.40 20.98 10.34
C SER A 285 -2.08 21.81 11.43
N GLU A 286 -3.14 22.52 11.07
CA GLU A 286 -3.90 23.30 12.05
C GLU A 286 -4.45 22.37 13.15
N GLY A 287 -4.08 22.69 14.40
CA GLY A 287 -4.49 21.91 15.56
C GLY A 287 -3.74 20.60 15.78
N ARG A 288 -2.71 20.27 14.99
CA ARG A 288 -1.99 19.00 15.13
C ARG A 288 -0.53 19.06 14.62
N SER A 289 0.40 18.51 15.40
CA SER A 289 1.75 18.21 14.91
C SER A 289 2.08 16.73 15.10
N VAL A 290 2.76 16.14 14.13
CA VAL A 290 3.15 14.72 14.11
C VAL A 290 4.59 14.63 13.66
N THR A 291 5.39 13.86 14.38
CA THR A 291 6.73 13.47 13.93
C THR A 291 6.90 11.97 14.09
N VAL A 292 7.20 11.27 12.99
CA VAL A 292 7.38 9.82 12.98
C VAL A 292 8.86 9.50 12.84
N HIS A 293 9.35 8.65 13.73
CA HIS A 293 10.74 8.21 13.73
C HIS A 293 10.85 6.69 13.65
N ARG A 294 11.95 6.24 13.07
CA ARG A 294 12.33 4.84 12.96
C ARG A 294 13.60 4.58 13.78
N ARG A 295 13.61 3.46 14.49
CA ARG A 295 14.75 2.96 15.26
C ARG A 295 14.90 1.47 15.07
N ALA A 296 16.12 1.00 14.84
CA ALA A 296 16.42 -0.42 14.86
C ALA A 296 16.38 -0.96 16.30
N ALA A 297 15.87 -2.16 16.48
CA ALA A 297 15.83 -2.84 17.76
C ALA A 297 16.15 -4.32 17.59
N THR A 298 16.53 -4.98 18.67
CA THR A 298 16.62 -6.44 18.70
C THR A 298 16.03 -6.98 20.00
N ARG A 299 15.49 -8.20 19.95
CA ARG A 299 15.03 -8.91 21.14
C ARG A 299 15.37 -10.39 21.00
N ALA A 300 16.09 -10.94 21.97
CA ALA A 300 16.58 -12.33 21.92
C ALA A 300 17.25 -12.68 20.56
N GLY A 301 18.04 -11.76 20.02
CA GLY A 301 18.73 -11.91 18.72
C GLY A 301 17.86 -11.71 17.47
N THR A 302 16.55 -11.51 17.62
CA THR A 302 15.64 -11.25 16.47
C THR A 302 15.68 -9.76 16.10
N PRO A 303 15.99 -9.39 14.84
CA PRO A 303 15.91 -8.01 14.35
C PRO A 303 14.47 -7.49 14.34
N LEU A 304 14.28 -6.28 14.84
CA LEU A 304 13.00 -5.59 14.93
C LEU A 304 13.17 -4.12 14.52
N VAL A 305 12.04 -3.47 14.23
CA VAL A 305 11.93 -2.03 14.02
C VAL A 305 10.94 -1.46 15.03
N VAL A 306 11.29 -0.30 15.57
CA VAL A 306 10.40 0.55 16.35
C VAL A 306 10.05 1.77 15.52
N LEU A 307 8.77 1.99 15.25
CA LEU A 307 8.26 3.26 14.72
C LEU A 307 7.60 4.03 15.86
N SER A 308 8.02 5.28 16.07
CA SER A 308 7.46 6.17 17.10
C SER A 308 6.84 7.39 16.45
N ALA A 309 5.54 7.58 16.61
CA ALA A 309 4.85 8.82 16.28
C ALA A 309 4.68 9.66 17.54
N LEU A 310 5.28 10.84 17.54
CA LEU A 310 5.09 11.88 18.54
C LEU A 310 4.01 12.82 18.02
N VAL A 311 2.87 12.86 18.67
CA VAL A 311 1.73 13.68 18.26
C VAL A 311 1.39 14.69 19.34
N THR A 312 1.17 15.93 18.94
CA THR A 312 0.61 16.97 19.80
C THR A 312 -0.70 17.44 19.18
N LEU A 313 -1.79 17.33 19.94
CA LEU A 313 -3.13 17.77 19.53
C LEU A 313 -3.49 19.08 20.23
N ALA A 314 -3.96 20.08 19.50
CA ALA A 314 -4.49 21.28 20.09
C ALA A 314 -5.90 21.02 20.64
N THR A 315 -6.15 21.53 21.84
CA THR A 315 -7.45 21.46 22.51
C THR A 315 -7.79 22.82 23.10
N PRO A 316 -9.05 23.07 23.47
CA PRO A 316 -9.42 24.30 24.17
C PRO A 316 -8.62 24.54 25.47
N GLY A 317 -8.15 23.47 26.13
CA GLY A 317 -7.40 23.53 27.39
C GLY A 317 -5.87 23.54 27.23
N GLY A 318 -5.34 23.65 26.02
CA GLY A 318 -3.89 23.58 25.73
C GLY A 318 -3.56 22.47 24.75
N THR A 319 -2.39 21.86 24.87
CA THR A 319 -1.95 20.78 23.97
C THR A 319 -1.91 19.43 24.66
N LEU A 320 -2.48 18.40 24.03
CA LEU A 320 -2.42 17.02 24.49
C LEU A 320 -1.32 16.24 23.76
N PRO A 321 -0.33 15.70 24.47
CA PRO A 321 0.69 14.85 23.88
C PRO A 321 0.24 13.38 23.81
N VAL A 322 0.44 12.76 22.66
CA VAL A 322 0.18 11.34 22.42
C VAL A 322 1.42 10.71 21.77
N CYS A 323 1.83 9.55 22.28
CA CYS A 323 2.86 8.73 21.67
C CYS A 323 2.23 7.42 21.17
N LEU A 324 2.34 7.15 19.87
CA LEU A 324 2.04 5.84 19.29
C LEU A 324 3.36 5.18 18.92
N MET A 325 3.54 3.92 19.30
CA MET A 325 4.77 3.16 19.05
C MET A 325 4.45 1.78 18.51
N LEU A 326 4.90 1.49 17.31
CA LEU A 326 4.84 0.15 16.71
C LEU A 326 6.17 -0.56 16.94
N VAL A 327 6.12 -1.78 17.47
CA VAL A 327 7.21 -2.75 17.48
C VAL A 327 6.85 -3.87 16.51
N THR A 328 7.70 -4.10 15.50
CA THR A 328 7.42 -5.05 14.41
C THR A 328 8.72 -5.73 13.96
N PRO A 329 8.68 -6.94 13.38
CA PRO A 329 9.78 -7.47 12.59
C PRO A 329 10.29 -6.44 11.57
N ASP A 330 11.59 -6.49 11.29
CA ASP A 330 12.15 -5.63 10.26
C ASP A 330 11.73 -6.09 8.85
N GLU A 331 11.90 -5.19 7.88
CA GLU A 331 11.49 -5.42 6.50
C GLU A 331 12.22 -6.62 5.87
N ALA A 332 13.49 -6.84 6.24
CA ALA A 332 14.36 -7.86 5.64
C ALA A 332 14.03 -9.28 6.14
N THR A 333 13.58 -9.42 7.39
CA THR A 333 13.28 -10.73 8.01
C THR A 333 11.86 -11.18 7.71
N ALA A 334 10.87 -10.28 7.78
CA ALA A 334 9.47 -10.62 7.59
C ALA A 334 8.72 -9.47 6.91
N PHE A 335 8.96 -9.31 5.61
CA PHE A 335 8.44 -8.21 4.80
C PHE A 335 6.91 -8.03 4.91
N GLU A 336 6.15 -9.12 4.79
CA GLU A 336 4.69 -9.08 4.84
C GLU A 336 4.17 -8.56 6.19
N ALA A 337 4.70 -9.09 7.29
CA ALA A 337 4.35 -8.65 8.64
C ALA A 337 4.70 -7.16 8.83
N TRP A 338 5.89 -6.74 8.40
CA TRP A 338 6.31 -5.35 8.43
C TRP A 338 5.35 -4.43 7.65
N ALA A 339 4.97 -4.81 6.43
CA ALA A 339 4.12 -3.99 5.57
C ALA A 339 2.69 -3.82 6.13
N ILE A 340 2.10 -4.91 6.63
CA ILE A 340 0.78 -4.91 7.28
C ILE A 340 0.82 -4.05 8.56
N ASN A 341 1.82 -4.26 9.41
CA ASN A 341 1.95 -3.53 10.66
C ASN A 341 2.21 -2.04 10.44
N ARG A 342 3.09 -1.71 9.49
CA ARG A 342 3.37 -0.32 9.11
C ARG A 342 2.09 0.37 8.64
N ARG A 343 1.30 -0.29 7.80
CA ARG A 343 0.04 0.28 7.31
C ARG A 343 -0.97 0.51 8.44
N ALA A 344 -1.14 -0.47 9.34
CA ALA A 344 -2.01 -0.32 10.51
C ALA A 344 -1.56 0.85 11.41
N PHE A 345 -0.24 1.00 11.63
CA PHE A 345 0.34 2.11 12.39
C PHE A 345 0.08 3.46 11.73
N GLU A 346 0.29 3.59 10.42
CA GLU A 346 -0.02 4.81 9.69
C GLU A 346 -1.50 5.19 9.77
N ILE A 347 -2.41 4.22 9.72
CA ILE A 347 -3.85 4.46 9.89
C ILE A 347 -4.14 4.96 11.31
N ALA A 348 -3.55 4.34 12.33
CA ALA A 348 -3.68 4.79 13.73
C ALA A 348 -3.17 6.23 13.91
N VAL A 349 -1.99 6.54 13.37
CA VAL A 349 -1.44 7.89 13.40
C VAL A 349 -2.38 8.85 12.69
N ASN A 350 -2.74 8.60 11.42
CA ASN A 350 -3.51 9.55 10.61
C ASN A 350 -4.92 9.82 11.13
N SER A 351 -5.55 8.83 11.78
CA SER A 351 -6.91 8.95 12.34
C SER A 351 -6.97 9.51 13.76
N LEU A 352 -5.83 9.74 14.41
CA LEU A 352 -5.76 10.24 15.78
C LEU A 352 -6.38 11.65 15.88
N GLN A 353 -7.32 11.82 16.82
CA GLN A 353 -8.04 13.05 17.11
C GLN A 353 -8.47 13.16 18.57
#